data_AF-A0A6P2A7Q6-F1
#
_entry.id   AF-A0A6P2A7Q6-F1
#
_cell.length_a   1.000
_cell.length_b   1.000
_cell.length_c   1.000
_cell.angle_alpha   90.00
_cell.angle_beta   90.00
_cell.angle_gamma   90.00
#
_symmetry.space_group_name_H-M   'P 1'
#
loop_
_entity.id
_entity.type
_entity.pdbx_description
1 polymer ?
#
loop_
_entity_poly.entity_id
_entity_poly.type
_entity_poly.pdbx_seq_one_letter_code
_entity_poly.pdbx_strand_id
1 'polypeptide(L)' 'MARPGGNPDFGTKYKANYGRLYPLSEQVKAQVYPDVKEKLKKLAEEKNCTVPDLVRMAIDSFLSKEEAV' A
#
# COMPACT_ATOMS: atom_id res chain seq x y z
N MET A 1 28.75 16.25 -1.61
CA MET A 1 29.74 15.24 -2.07
C MET A 1 29.57 13.99 -1.22
N ALA A 2 29.24 12.86 -1.85
CA ALA A 2 29.16 11.57 -1.18
C ALA A 2 30.54 11.20 -0.60
N ARG A 3 30.58 10.68 0.64
CA ARG A 3 31.83 10.30 1.31
C ARG A 3 32.53 9.17 0.52
N PRO A 4 33.84 9.25 0.25
CA PRO A 4 34.56 8.18 -0.44
C PRO A 4 34.59 6.95 0.47
N GLY A 5 33.84 5.91 0.11
CA GLY A 5 33.73 4.65 0.86
C GLY A 5 32.30 4.18 1.18
N GLY A 6 31.28 4.99 0.90
CA GLY A 6 29.89 4.53 0.98
C GLY A 6 29.51 3.67 -0.21
N ASN A 7 28.79 2.56 0.01
CA ASN A 7 28.23 1.75 -1.07
C ASN A 7 27.35 2.65 -1.97
N PRO A 8 27.69 2.86 -3.25
CA PRO A 8 26.93 3.75 -4.15
C PRO A 8 25.50 3.24 -4.39
N ASP A 9 25.22 1.99 -4.05
CA ASP A 9 23.90 1.38 -4.17
C ASP A 9 23.00 1.52 -2.92
N PHE A 10 23.48 2.22 -1.88
CA PHE A 10 22.72 2.41 -0.65
C PHE A 10 21.53 3.37 -0.90
N GLY A 11 20.39 2.79 -1.28
CA GLY A 11 19.13 3.48 -1.54
C GLY A 11 18.49 3.16 -2.89
N THR A 12 19.25 2.64 -3.86
CA THR A 12 18.73 2.28 -5.20
C THR A 12 18.24 0.84 -5.28
N LYS A 13 18.88 -0.10 -4.58
CA LYS A 13 18.51 -1.53 -4.62
C LYS A 13 17.30 -1.92 -3.76
N TYR A 14 16.90 -1.07 -2.81
CA TYR A 14 15.86 -1.39 -1.82
C TYR A 14 14.55 -0.61 -1.99
N LYS A 15 14.40 0.16 -3.07
CA LYS A 15 13.10 0.75 -3.39
C LYS A 15 12.20 -0.34 -3.96
N ALA A 16 11.36 -0.93 -3.11
CA ALA A 16 10.25 -1.75 -3.57
C ALA A 16 9.35 -0.86 -4.43
N ASN A 17 9.58 -0.90 -5.74
CA ASN A 17 8.85 -0.11 -6.70
C ASN A 17 7.50 -0.79 -6.95
N TYR A 18 6.54 -0.52 -6.08
CA TYR A 18 5.16 -1.02 -6.20
C TYR A 18 4.36 -0.33 -7.32
N GLY A 19 5.02 0.21 -8.36
CA GLY A 19 4.37 0.71 -9.58
C GLY A 19 3.48 1.94 -9.42
N ARG A 20 3.72 2.83 -8.44
CA ARG A 20 2.82 3.97 -8.18
C ARG A 20 3.23 5.20 -8.99
N LEU A 21 2.25 5.79 -9.68
CA LEU A 21 2.39 7.06 -10.41
C LEU A 21 2.52 8.27 -9.45
N TYR A 22 1.88 8.21 -8.28
CA TYR A 22 1.90 9.29 -7.29
C TYR A 22 2.30 8.78 -5.90
N PRO A 23 3.06 9.56 -5.11
CA PRO A 23 3.37 9.22 -3.73
C PRO A 23 2.12 9.30 -2.87
N LEU A 24 1.99 8.40 -1.90
CA LEU A 24 0.96 8.53 -0.86
C LEU A 24 1.31 9.73 0.02
N SER A 25 0.47 10.76 0.02
CA SER A 25 0.65 11.96 0.85
C SER A 25 0.14 11.76 2.27
N GLU A 26 -0.86 10.92 2.47
CA GLU A 26 -1.60 10.81 3.73
C GLU A 26 -1.81 9.35 4.17
N GLN A 27 -1.78 9.13 5.49
CA GLN A 27 -1.98 7.83 6.11
C GLN A 27 -3.22 7.84 7.00
N VAL A 28 -4.15 6.93 6.72
CA VAL A 28 -5.32 6.67 7.58
C VAL A 28 -5.04 5.44 8.46
N LYS A 29 -5.29 5.56 9.76
CA LYS A 29 -5.24 4.45 10.72
C LYS A 29 -6.66 4.10 11.15
N ALA A 30 -7.05 2.83 11.00
CA ALA A 30 -8.36 2.33 11.39
C ALA A 30 -8.23 1.15 12.36
N GLN A 31 -9.11 1.11 13.35
CA GLN A 31 -9.28 -0.07 14.20
C GLN A 31 -10.28 -1.01 13.55
N VAL A 32 -9.92 -2.28 13.45
CA VAL A 32 -10.75 -3.35 12.88
C VAL A 32 -10.70 -4.57 13.76
N TYR A 33 -11.71 -5.41 13.69
CA TYR A 33 -11.70 -6.69 14.39
C TYR A 33 -10.53 -7.57 13.93
N PRO A 34 -9.93 -8.37 14.83
CA PRO A 34 -8.82 -9.26 14.49
C PRO A 34 -9.13 -10.18 13.30
N ASP A 35 -10.33 -10.76 13.30
CA ASP A 35 -10.79 -11.68 12.25
C ASP A 35 -10.85 -11.01 10.87
N VAL A 36 -11.17 -9.72 10.81
CA VAL A 36 -11.21 -8.96 9.56
C VAL A 36 -9.79 -8.80 9.02
N LYS A 37 -8.81 -8.54 9.88
CA LYS A 37 -7.40 -8.44 9.48
C LYS A 37 -6.89 -9.76 8.91
N GLU A 38 -7.26 -10.89 9.49
CA GLU A 38 -6.87 -12.20 8.96
C GLU A 38 -7.50 -12.48 7.60
N LYS A 39 -8.79 -12.18 7.44
CA LYS A 39 -9.49 -12.32 6.15
C LYS A 39 -8.84 -11.45 5.07
N LEU A 40 -8.50 -10.20 5.40
CA LEU A 40 -7.83 -9.29 4.47
C LEU A 40 -6.44 -9.80 4.07
N LYS A 41 -5.67 -10.41 4.99
CA LYS A 41 -4.38 -11.00 4.66
C LYS A 41 -4.51 -12.16 3.68
N LYS A 42 -5.43 -13.10 3.94
CA LYS A 42 -5.69 -14.25 3.05
C LYS A 42 -6.09 -13.79 1.65
N LEU A 43 -7.02 -12.83 1.57
CA LEU A 43 -7.43 -12.25 0.28
C LEU A 43 -6.29 -11.52 -0.43
N ALA A 44 -5.39 -10.88 0.31
CA ALA A 44 -4.24 -10.19 -0.26
C ALA A 44 -3.25 -11.18 -0.88
N GLU A 45 -2.99 -12.29 -0.19
CA GLU A 45 -2.17 -13.40 -0.68
C GLU A 45 -2.78 -14.03 -1.94
N GLU A 46 -4.08 -14.35 -1.93
CA GLU A 46 -4.79 -14.94 -3.09
C GLU A 46 -4.73 -14.04 -4.34
N LYS A 47 -4.81 -12.72 -4.14
CA LYS A 47 -4.79 -11.73 -5.23
C LYS A 47 -3.39 -11.21 -5.57
N ASN A 48 -2.34 -11.75 -4.94
CA ASN A 48 -0.96 -11.28 -5.09
C ASN A 48 -0.83 -9.74 -4.91
N CYS A 49 -1.52 -9.18 -3.94
CA CYS A 49 -1.55 -7.75 -3.65
C CYS A 49 -1.26 -7.48 -2.16
N THR A 50 -1.15 -6.20 -1.76
CA THR A 50 -0.98 -5.86 -0.35
C THR A 50 -2.32 -5.52 0.31
N VAL A 51 -2.44 -5.74 1.63
CA VAL A 51 -3.64 -5.37 2.39
C VAL A 51 -4.03 -3.90 2.20
N PRO A 52 -3.09 -2.92 2.22
CA PRO A 52 -3.41 -1.54 1.89
C PRO A 52 -4.00 -1.34 0.48
N ASP A 53 -3.60 -2.14 -0.51
CA ASP A 53 -4.14 -2.02 -1.87
C ASP A 53 -5.59 -2.49 -1.92
N LEU A 54 -5.92 -3.59 -1.23
CA LEU A 54 -7.31 -4.05 -1.08
C LEU A 54 -8.19 -3.00 -0.41
N VAL A 55 -7.69 -2.36 0.65
CA VAL A 55 -8.43 -1.33 1.37
C VAL A 55 -8.67 -0.12 0.47
N ARG A 56 -7.69 0.29 -0.35
CA ARG A 56 -7.89 1.37 -1.34
C ARG A 56 -8.96 1.00 -2.35
N MET A 57 -8.87 -0.18 -2.97
CA MET A 57 -9.89 -0.64 -3.91
C MET A 57 -11.30 -0.65 -3.30
N ALA A 58 -11.42 -1.06 -2.04
CA ALA A 58 -12.69 -1.05 -1.32
C ALA A 58 -13.20 0.39 -1.10
N ILE A 59 -12.33 1.30 -0.66
CA ILE A 59 -12.65 2.73 -0.48
C ILE A 59 -13.06 3.36 -1.80
N ASP A 60 -12.29 3.17 -2.86
CA ASP A 60 -12.59 3.71 -4.20
C ASP A 60 -13.94 3.20 -4.70
N SER A 61 -14.22 1.91 -4.50
CA SER A 61 -15.51 1.31 -4.87
C SER A 61 -16.69 1.82 -4.05
N PHE A 62 -16.44 2.25 -2.81
CA PHE A 62 -17.46 2.82 -1.93
C PHE A 62 -17.74 4.28 -2.30
N LEU A 63 -16.68 5.10 -2.44
CA LEU A 63 -16.80 6.50 -2.86
C LEU A 63 -17.46 6.64 -4.23
N SER A 64 -17.06 5.81 -5.20
CA SER A 64 -17.67 5.82 -6.54
C SER A 64 -19.17 5.50 -6.52
N LYS A 65 -19.65 4.73 -5.53
CA LYS A 65 -21.08 4.42 -5.39
C LYS A 65 -21.84 5.56 -4.73
N GLU A 66 -21.25 6.21 -3.74
CA GLU A 66 -21.87 7.34 -3.03
C GLU A 66 -21.89 8.61 -3.89
N GLU A 67 -20.86 8.86 -4.71
CA GLU A 67 -20.81 10.01 -5.63
C GLU A 67 -21.71 9.85 -6.86
N ALA A 68 -22.16 8.63 -7.16
CA ALA A 68 -23.07 8.34 -8.27
C ALA A 68 -24.56 8.52 -7.91
N VAL A 69 -24.87 8.91 -6.66
CA VAL A 69 -26.22 9.21 -6.14
C VAL A 69 -26.36 10.72 -5.98
#